data_AF-A0A2S6N852-F1
#
_entry.id   AF-A0A2S6N852-F1
#
_cell.length_a   1.000
_cell.length_b   1.000
_cell.length_c   1.000
_cell.angle_alpha   90.00
_cell.angle_beta   90.00
_cell.angle_gamma   90.00
#
_symmetry.space_group_name_H-M   'P 1'
#
loop_
_entity.id
_entity.type
_entity.pdbx_description
1 polymer ?
#
loop_
_entity_poly.entity_id
_entity_poly.type
_entity_poly.pdbx_seq_one_letter_code
_entity_poly.pdbx_strand_id
1 'polypeptide(L)' 'MGQLAGNHFLTMVEGTENLLPLGRMVLWQGAQQIAFRAP' A
#
# COMPACT_ATOMS: atom_id res chain seq x y z
N MET A 1 21.59 6.14 -9.64
CA MET A 1 20.34 6.38 -8.87
C MET A 1 19.80 7.73 -9.29
N GLY A 2 18.61 7.78 -9.88
CA GLY A 2 17.93 9.03 -10.26
C GLY A 2 16.68 9.24 -9.39
N GLN A 3 16.13 10.46 -9.39
CA GLN A 3 14.84 10.70 -8.73
C GLN A 3 13.71 10.05 -9.52
N LEU A 4 12.80 9.39 -8.79
CA LEU A 4 11.54 8.90 -9.31
C LEU A 4 10.42 9.79 -8.76
N ALA A 5 9.79 10.59 -9.61
CA ALA A 5 8.68 11.45 -9.21
C ALA A 5 7.45 10.59 -8.86
N GLY A 6 6.81 10.89 -7.73
CA GLY A 6 5.54 10.26 -7.31
C GLY A 6 4.36 11.20 -7.54
N ASN A 7 3.22 10.63 -7.92
CA ASN A 7 1.95 11.36 -8.05
C ASN A 7 1.09 11.12 -6.81
N HIS A 8 0.77 12.17 -6.05
CA HIS A 8 -0.14 12.08 -4.92
C HIS A 8 -1.59 12.01 -5.43
N PHE A 9 -2.18 10.80 -5.45
CA PHE A 9 -3.52 10.57 -6.02
C PHE A 9 -4.59 10.28 -4.96
N LEU A 10 -4.22 9.74 -3.79
CA LEU A 10 -5.16 9.40 -2.71
C LEU A 10 -4.51 9.61 -1.33
N THR A 11 -5.35 9.91 -0.35
CA THR A 11 -5.00 9.91 1.08
C THR A 11 -5.85 8.87 1.78
N MET A 12 -5.22 8.03 2.60
CA MET A 12 -5.93 7.06 3.41
C MET A 12 -6.45 7.72 4.70
N VAL A 13 -7.76 7.69 4.92
CA VAL A 13 -8.41 8.38 6.05
C VAL A 13 -8.57 7.51 7.30
N GLU A 14 -8.54 6.19 7.14
CA GLU A 14 -8.76 5.20 8.18
C GLU A 14 -7.92 3.94 7.92
N GLY A 15 -7.68 3.12 8.96
CA GLY A 15 -6.99 1.83 8.80
C GLY A 15 -5.46 1.91 8.63
N THR A 16 -4.85 3.06 8.91
CA THR A 16 -3.38 3.29 8.80
C THR A 16 -2.56 2.36 9.68
N GLU A 17 -3.10 1.94 10.82
CA GLU A 17 -2.52 0.96 11.72
C GLU A 17 -2.24 -0.40 11.04
N ASN A 18 -2.98 -0.72 9.98
CA ASN A 18 -2.84 -1.99 9.25
C ASN A 18 -1.72 -1.97 8.20
N LEU A 19 -1.15 -0.80 7.85
CA LEU A 19 -0.08 -0.70 6.85
C LEU A 19 1.18 -1.43 7.28
N LEU A 20 1.54 -1.31 8.56
CA LEU A 20 2.74 -1.93 9.11
C LEU A 20 2.66 -3.47 9.08
N PRO A 21 1.60 -4.12 9.59
CA PRO A 21 1.47 -5.57 9.45
C PRO A 21 1.34 -6.01 7.99
N LEU A 22 0.61 -5.27 7.14
CA LEU A 22 0.52 -5.56 5.70
C LEU A 22 1.90 -5.52 5.02
N GLY A 23 2.72 -4.51 5.29
CA GLY A 23 4.06 -4.39 4.74
C GLY A 23 4.99 -5.55 5.13
N ARG A 24 4.96 -5.97 6.41
CA ARG A 24 5.69 -7.16 6.85
C ARG A 24 5.21 -8.42 6.16
N MET A 25 3.89 -8.59 6.02
CA MET A 25 3.33 -9.74 5.30
C MET A 25 3.80 -9.77 3.84
N VAL A 26 3.72 -8.64 3.13
CA VAL A 26 4.19 -8.56 1.74
C VAL A 26 5.69 -8.85 1.62
N LEU A 27 6.50 -8.33 2.54
CA LEU A 27 7.95 -8.54 2.54
C LEU A 27 8.33 -10.01 2.71
N TRP A 28 7.69 -10.70 3.66
CA TRP A 28 8.07 -12.07 4.03
C TRP A 28 7.31 -13.16 3.27
N GLN A 29 6.08 -12.88 2.86
CA GLN A 29 5.17 -13.84 2.23
C GLN A 29 4.90 -13.52 0.75
N GLY A 30 5.48 -12.43 0.24
CA GLY A 30 5.34 -12.02 -1.16
C GLY A 30 4.04 -11.25 -1.44
N ALA A 31 3.77 -11.04 -2.73
CA ALA A 31 2.64 -10.25 -3.19
C ALA A 31 1.30 -10.86 -2.74
N GLN A 32 0.43 -10.00 -2.23
CA GLN A 32 -0.90 -10.39 -1.75
C GLN A 32 -1.94 -10.10 -2.83
N GLN A 33 -2.98 -10.92 -2.91
CA GLN A 33 -4.11 -10.65 -3.80
C GLN A 33 -4.90 -9.46 -3.28
N ILE A 34 -5.12 -8.46 -4.14
CA ILE A 34 -5.86 -7.24 -3.80
C ILE A 34 -6.94 -6.96 -4.86
N ALA A 35 -8.06 -6.40 -4.42
CA ALA A 35 -9.14 -5.95 -5.31
C ALA A 35 -9.57 -4.55 -4.91
N PHE A 36 -9.71 -3.67 -5.90
CA PHE A 36 -10.26 -2.33 -5.72
C PHE A 36 -11.71 -2.34 -6.14
N ARG A 37 -12.58 -1.71 -5.35
CA ARG A 37 -14.01 -1.56 -5.65
C ARG A 37 -14.39 -0.10 -5.46
N ALA A 38 -15.18 0.42 -6.39
CA ALA A 38 -15.95 1.62 -6.14
C ALA A 38 -17.18 1.26 -5.29
N PRO A 39 -17.75 2.22 -4.54
CA PRO A 39 -19.05 2.04 -3.89
C PRO A 39 -20.15 1.66 -4.90
#